data_AF-A0AAV5ZGQ0-F1
#
_entry.id   AF-A0AAV5ZGQ0-F1
#
_cell.length_a   1.000
_cell.length_b   1.000
_cell.length_c   1.000
_cell.angle_alpha   90.00
_cell.angle_beta   90.00
_cell.angle_gamma   90.00
#
_symmetry.space_group_name_H-M   'P 1'
#
loop_
_entity.id
_entity.type
_entity.pdbx_description
1 polymer ?
#
loop_
_entity_poly.entity_id
_entity_poly.type
_entity_poly.pdbx_seq_one_letter_code
_entity_poly.pdbx_strand_id
1 'polypeptide(L)'
;MSRRDEIAHRMADAVVKRLVTRKVVEIRGDEKALRAAISHVVADNLAAEERLDADARKLLLDHAKMIKDSAADYRALLGKVKEKLARERGFIL
;
A
#
# COMPACT_ATOMS: atom_id res chain seq x y z
N MET A 1 15.08 -12.14 2.63
CA MET A 1 14.11 -11.03 2.80
C MET A 1 13.04 -11.17 1.72
N SER A 2 11.77 -10.88 2.01
CA SER A 2 10.76 -10.88 0.95
C SER A 2 10.95 -9.66 0.03
N ARG A 3 10.47 -9.74 -1.22
CA ARG A 3 10.52 -8.60 -2.16
C ARG A 3 9.85 -7.35 -1.57
N ARG A 4 8.80 -7.53 -0.76
CA ARG A 4 8.10 -6.45 -0.06
C ARG A 4 9.00 -5.77 0.98
N ASP A 5 9.75 -6.56 1.75
CA ASP A 5 10.66 -6.03 2.76
C ASP A 5 11.81 -5.23 2.14
N GLU A 6 12.31 -5.67 0.98
CA GLU A 6 13.33 -4.91 0.23
C GLU A 6 12.81 -3.57 -0.31
N ILE A 7 11.56 -3.54 -0.77
CA ILE A 7 10.91 -2.29 -1.22
C ILE A 7 10.72 -1.37 -0.02
N ALA A 8 10.21 -1.91 1.09
CA ALA A 8 9.99 -1.15 2.31
C ALA A 8 11.29 -0.55 2.87
N HIS A 9 12.39 -1.30 2.85
CA HIS A 9 13.70 -0.81 3.28
C HIS A 9 14.22 0.32 2.39
N ARG A 10 14.15 0.15 1.05
CA ARG A 10 14.54 1.20 0.10
C ARG A 10 13.70 2.47 0.23
N MET A 11 12.40 2.32 0.47
CA MET A 11 11.52 3.46 0.72
C MET A 11 11.86 4.15 2.05
N ALA A 12 12.11 3.39 3.11
CA ALA A 12 12.51 3.94 4.40
C ALA A 12 13.79 4.78 4.29
N ASP A 13 14.79 4.29 3.55
CA ASP A 13 16.03 5.02 3.29
C ASP A 13 15.76 6.36 2.56
N ALA A 14 14.91 6.34 1.54
CA ALA A 14 14.56 7.54 0.78
C ALA A 14 13.81 8.56 1.66
N VAL A 15 12.89 8.09 2.51
CA VAL A 15 12.12 8.93 3.43
C VAL A 15 13.03 9.59 4.45
N VAL A 16 13.86 8.80 5.15
CA VAL A 16 14.80 9.33 6.15
C VAL A 16 15.75 10.33 5.52
N LYS A 17 16.34 10.01 4.37
CA LYS A 17 17.23 10.93 3.64
C LYS A 17 16.55 12.26 3.33
N ARG A 18 15.29 12.23 2.86
CA ARG A 18 14.54 13.43 2.48
C ARG A 18 14.16 14.27 3.69
N LEU A 19 13.77 13.62 4.78
CA LEU A 19 13.43 14.23 6.06
C LEU A 19 14.62 14.98 6.68
N VAL A 20 15.80 14.36 6.69
CA VAL A 20 17.05 14.98 7.17
C VAL A 20 17.50 16.11 6.25
N THR A 21 17.51 15.87 4.93
CA THR A 21 17.98 16.87 3.94
C THR A 21 17.13 18.14 3.99
N ARG A 22 15.83 18.01 4.22
CA ARG A 22 14.91 19.16 4.33
C ARG A 22 14.90 19.79 5.73
N LYS A 23 15.69 19.27 6.68
CA LYS A 23 15.72 19.69 8.09
C LYS A 23 14.33 19.70 8.74
N VAL A 24 13.45 18.79 8.31
CA VAL A 24 12.09 18.66 8.85
C VAL A 24 12.11 17.97 10.21
N VAL A 25 13.13 17.13 10.44
CA VAL A 25 13.35 16.40 11.68
C VAL A 25 14.84 16.42 12.02
N GLU A 26 15.12 16.43 13.32
CA GLU A 26 16.45 16.26 13.89
C GLU A 26 16.49 14.87 14.54
N ILE A 27 17.35 13.98 14.02
CA ILE A 27 17.45 12.62 14.54
C ILE A 27 18.27 12.67 15.83
N ARG A 28 17.59 12.50 16.97
CA ARG A 28 18.22 12.37 18.28
C ARG A 28 18.27 10.89 18.65
N GLY A 29 19.41 10.24 18.44
CA GLY A 29 19.61 8.81 18.76
C GLY A 29 19.94 7.95 17.53
N ASP A 30 19.46 6.71 17.53
CA ASP A 30 19.80 5.72 16.50
C ASP A 30 18.96 5.86 15.23
N GLU A 31 19.60 6.31 14.16
CA GLU A 31 19.01 6.41 12.83
C GLU A 31 18.56 5.04 12.28
N LYS A 32 19.22 3.94 12.66
CA LYS A 32 18.81 2.59 12.23
C LYS A 32 17.44 2.22 12.82
N ALA A 33 17.17 2.59 14.07
CA ALA A 33 15.88 2.37 14.70
C ALA A 33 14.76 3.14 13.97
N LEU A 34 15.02 4.38 13.55
CA LEU A 34 14.08 5.18 12.74
C LEU A 34 13.81 4.51 11.38
N ARG A 35 14.86 4.09 10.67
CA ARG A 35 14.72 3.38 9.39
C ARG A 35 13.94 2.08 9.54
N ALA A 36 14.20 1.31 10.59
CA ALA A 36 13.47 0.08 10.88
C ALA A 36 11.98 0.34 11.16
N ALA A 37 11.66 1.37 11.95
CA ALA A 37 10.28 1.77 12.22
C ALA A 37 9.54 2.17 10.94
N ILE A 38 10.15 3.00 10.09
CA ILE A 38 9.54 3.41 8.81
C ILE A 38 9.38 2.20 7.88
N SER A 39 10.41 1.35 7.78
CA SER A 39 10.34 0.14 6.96
C SER A 39 9.22 -0.79 7.41
N HIS A 40 9.01 -0.94 8.72
CA HIS A 40 7.92 -1.76 9.26
C HIS A 40 6.55 -1.19 8.86
N VAL A 41 6.34 0.12 9.05
CA VAL A 41 5.09 0.80 8.65
C VAL A 41 4.84 0.70 7.14
N VAL A 42 5.87 0.84 6.31
CA VAL A 42 5.73 0.68 4.85
C VAL A 42 5.38 -0.77 4.48
N ALA A 43 6.05 -1.75 5.10
CA ALA A 43 5.77 -3.16 4.85
C ALA A 43 4.33 -3.54 5.25
N ASP A 44 3.84 -3.03 6.38
CA ASP A 44 2.48 -3.25 6.85
C ASP A 44 1.44 -2.62 5.92
N ASN A 45 1.70 -1.41 5.42
CA ASN A 45 0.82 -0.76 4.45
C ASN A 45 0.77 -1.55 3.12
N LEU A 46 1.92 -1.99 2.60
CA LEU A 46 1.97 -2.83 1.40
C LEU A 46 1.22 -4.15 1.61
N ALA A 47 1.34 -4.77 2.79
CA ALA A 47 0.61 -5.98 3.12
C ALA A 47 -0.91 -5.74 3.19
N ALA A 48 -1.33 -4.57 3.68
CA ALA A 48 -2.74 -4.20 3.72
C ALA A 48 -3.28 -3.88 2.32
N GLU A 49 -2.50 -3.25 1.46
CA GLU A 49 -2.84 -2.99 0.06
C GLU A 49 -3.00 -4.30 -0.72
N GLU A 50 -2.11 -5.28 -0.53
CA GLU A 50 -2.23 -6.61 -1.12
C GLU A 50 -3.53 -7.32 -0.70
N ARG A 51 -3.93 -7.19 0.56
CA ARG A 51 -5.21 -7.73 1.06
C ARG A 51 -6.40 -7.00 0.46
N LEU A 52 -6.33 -5.67 0.35
CA LEU A 52 -7.37 -4.86 -0.29
C LEU A 52 -7.59 -5.31 -1.75
N ASP A 53 -6.51 -5.58 -2.47
CA ASP A 53 -6.56 -6.08 -3.85
C ASP A 53 -7.18 -7.47 -3.94
N ALA A 54 -6.81 -8.38 -3.03
CA ALA A 54 -7.38 -9.71 -2.96
C ALA A 54 -8.90 -9.66 -2.68
N ASP A 55 -9.31 -8.83 -1.72
CA ASP A 55 -10.72 -8.65 -1.36
C ASP A 55 -11.52 -8.02 -2.51
N ALA A 56 -10.96 -7.01 -3.18
CA ALA A 56 -11.60 -6.38 -4.34
C ALA A 56 -11.80 -7.39 -5.47
N ARG A 57 -10.79 -8.23 -5.77
CA ARG A 57 -10.89 -9.29 -6.78
C ARG A 57 -11.94 -10.33 -6.41
N LYS A 58 -11.98 -10.76 -5.14
CA LYS A 58 -12.98 -11.72 -4.65
C LYS A 58 -14.39 -11.17 -4.82
N LEU A 59 -14.62 -9.92 -4.41
CA LEU A 59 -15.92 -9.26 -4.53
C LEU A 59 -16.36 -9.16 -6.00
N LEU A 60 -15.44 -8.85 -6.91
CA LEU A 60 -15.74 -8.86 -8.34
C LEU A 60 -16.05 -10.26 -8.88
N LEU A 61 -15.36 -11.31 -8.43
CA LEU A 61 -15.64 -12.69 -8.86
C LEU A 61 -17.03 -13.15 -8.38
N ASP A 62 -17.40 -12.81 -7.16
CA ASP A 62 -18.73 -13.09 -6.60
C ASP A 62 -19.83 -12.37 -7.41
N HIS A 63 -19.53 -11.19 -7.94
CA HIS A 63 -20.41 -10.42 -8.82
C HIS A 63 -20.20 -10.68 -10.33
N ALA A 64 -19.21 -11.48 -10.73
CA ALA A 64 -18.84 -11.69 -12.14
C ALA A 64 -19.93 -12.43 -12.93
N LYS A 65 -20.79 -13.21 -12.25
CA LYS A 65 -21.99 -13.79 -12.86
C LYS A 65 -22.98 -12.74 -13.36
N MET A 66 -22.97 -11.53 -12.78
CA MET A 66 -23.77 -10.38 -13.21
C MET A 66 -23.01 -9.47 -14.17
N ILE A 67 -21.67 -9.53 -14.20
CA ILE A 67 -20.79 -8.78 -15.11
C ILE A 67 -20.49 -9.65 -16.33
N LYS A 68 -21.54 -10.05 -17.04
CA LYS A 68 -21.42 -10.52 -18.42
C LYS A 68 -21.42 -9.25 -19.28
N ASP A 69 -20.32 -8.95 -19.96
CA ASP A 69 -20.32 -8.43 -21.35
C ASP A 69 -19.10 -7.57 -21.78
N SER A 70 -18.09 -7.29 -20.93
CA SER A 70 -16.86 -6.64 -21.43
C SER A 70 -15.64 -6.76 -20.50
N ALA A 71 -14.47 -7.09 -21.06
CA ALA A 71 -13.19 -7.08 -20.34
C ALA A 71 -12.74 -5.65 -19.94
N ALA A 72 -13.20 -4.62 -20.67
CA ALA A 72 -12.92 -3.23 -20.33
C ALA A 72 -13.66 -2.79 -19.06
N ASP A 73 -14.86 -3.34 -18.82
CA ASP A 73 -15.64 -3.03 -17.61
C ASP A 73 -14.99 -3.61 -16.35
N TYR A 74 -14.34 -4.77 -16.44
CA TYR A 74 -13.70 -5.40 -15.28
C TYR A 74 -12.63 -4.53 -14.63
N ARG A 75 -11.73 -3.94 -15.42
CA ARG A 75 -10.63 -3.10 -14.88
C ARG A 75 -11.16 -1.81 -14.24
N ALA A 76 -12.19 -1.21 -14.85
CA ALA A 76 -12.85 -0.02 -14.31
C ALA A 76 -13.63 -0.34 -13.02
N LEU A 77 -14.34 -1.48 -12.98
CA LEU A 77 -15.04 -1.96 -11.79
C LEU A 77 -14.08 -2.28 -10.64
N LEU A 78 -12.93 -2.91 -10.93
CA LEU A 78 -11.89 -3.16 -9.94
C LEU A 78 -11.37 -1.87 -9.31
N GLY A 79 -11.12 -0.84 -10.13
CA GLY A 79 -10.76 0.49 -9.62
C GLY A 79 -11.81 1.03 -8.64
N LYS A 80 -13.09 1.02 -9.04
CA LYS A 80 -14.20 1.52 -8.20
C LYS A 80 -14.38 0.72 -6.91
N VAL A 81 -14.26 -0.60 -6.96
CA VAL A 81 -14.36 -1.46 -5.77
C VAL A 81 -13.18 -1.22 -4.83
N LYS A 82 -11.96 -1.12 -5.36
CA LYS A 82 -10.79 -0.76 -4.56
C LYS A 82 -10.96 0.60 -3.89
N GLU A 83 -11.42 1.61 -4.61
CA GLU A 83 -11.70 2.94 -4.03
C GLU A 83 -12.75 2.89 -2.92
N LYS A 84 -13.84 2.14 -3.13
CA LYS A 84 -14.89 1.99 -2.11
C LYS A 84 -14.35 1.29 -0.86
N LEU A 85 -13.66 0.16 -1.03
CA LEU A 85 -13.08 -0.60 0.09
C LEU A 85 -11.99 0.19 0.82
N ALA A 86 -11.19 0.98 0.10
CA ALA A 86 -10.18 1.84 0.70
C ALA A 86 -10.83 2.89 1.61
N ARG A 87 -11.87 3.58 1.12
CA ARG A 87 -12.62 4.58 1.91
C ARG A 87 -13.26 3.98 3.16
N GLU A 88 -13.90 2.82 3.03
CA GLU A 88 -14.55 2.13 4.16
C GLU A 88 -13.55 1.68 5.23
N ARG A 89 -12.32 1.36 4.83
CA ARG A 89 -11.25 0.88 5.73
C ARG A 89 -10.28 1.98 6.17
N GLY A 90 -10.50 3.24 5.75
CA GLY A 90 -9.64 4.36 6.09
C GLY A 90 -8.27 4.37 5.37
N PHE A 91 -8.12 3.67 4.26
CA PHE A 91 -6.93 3.73 3.40
C PHE A 91 -7.02 4.89 2.41
N ILE A 92 -5.90 5.57 2.18
CA ILE A 92 -5.73 6.54 1.09
C ILE A 92 -4.98 5.82 -0.03
N LEU A 93 -5.62 5.68 -1.20
CA LEU A 93 -5.02 5.13 -2.44
C LEU A 93 -4.21 6.19 -3.17
#